data_AF-J2PKN1-F1
#
_entry.id   AF-J2PKN1-F1
#
_cell.length_a   1.000
_cell.length_b   1.000
_cell.length_c   1.000
_cell.angle_alpha   90.00
_cell.angle_beta   90.00
_cell.angle_gamma   90.00
#
_symmetry.space_group_name_H-M   'P 1'
#
loop_
_entity.id
_entity.type
_entity.pdbx_description
1 polymer ?
#
loop_
_entity_poly.entity_id
_entity_poly.type
_entity_poly.pdbx_seq_one_letter_code
_entity_poly.pdbx_strand_id
1 'polypeptide(L)'
;MGLVGRRDGPNFGYGRQLRYAGPQALKDLFGGGHYGTVKAHSDRWLAFVRWCRSEDGPGFNDARQIDRQTLLDYAGHLREQVEQGELAIATARLSTLNCSWLEC
;
A
#
# COMPACT_ATOMS: atom_id res chain seq x y z
N MET A 1 16.84 -12.46 -13.47
CA MET A 1 17.21 -13.36 -12.35
C MET A 1 16.19 -13.13 -11.26
N GLY A 2 15.32 -14.13 -11.01
CA GLY A 2 14.16 -14.00 -10.14
C GLY A 2 14.54 -13.86 -8.67
N LEU A 3 13.84 -12.99 -7.94
CA LEU A 3 13.97 -12.75 -6.50
C LEU A 3 13.38 -13.90 -5.67
N VAL A 4 13.68 -15.15 -6.04
CA VAL A 4 13.36 -16.35 -5.25
C VAL A 4 14.34 -16.37 -4.07
N GLY A 5 13.91 -15.89 -2.91
CA GLY A 5 14.67 -15.98 -1.65
C GLY A 5 14.57 -14.77 -0.71
N ARG A 6 14.05 -13.61 -1.13
CA ARG A 6 13.97 -12.40 -0.27
C ARG A 6 12.60 -12.13 0.35
N ARG A 7 11.56 -12.88 -0.02
CA ARG A 7 10.17 -12.60 0.37
C ARG A 7 9.79 -13.06 1.79
N ASP A 8 10.63 -13.85 2.45
CA ASP A 8 10.45 -14.26 3.85
C ASP A 8 10.87 -13.17 4.86
N GLY A 9 11.55 -12.12 4.40
CA GLY A 9 11.91 -10.98 5.24
C GLY A 9 10.69 -10.10 5.58
N PRO A 10 10.78 -9.28 6.65
CA PRO A 10 9.75 -8.28 6.93
C PRO A 10 9.52 -7.40 5.71
N ASN A 11 8.25 -7.07 5.45
CA ASN A 11 7.81 -6.34 4.27
C ASN A 11 8.32 -6.96 2.95
N PHE A 12 8.34 -8.29 2.85
CA PHE A 12 8.81 -9.03 1.67
C PHE A 12 10.27 -8.73 1.26
N GLY A 13 11.09 -8.31 2.23
CA GLY A 13 12.48 -7.94 2.00
C GLY A 13 12.71 -6.47 1.61
N TYR A 14 11.66 -5.64 1.59
CA TYR A 14 11.75 -4.20 1.28
C TYR A 14 12.09 -3.30 2.48
N GLY A 15 12.47 -3.92 3.61
CA GLY A 15 12.97 -3.22 4.80
C GLY A 15 12.06 -3.36 6.01
N ARG A 16 12.40 -2.66 7.11
CA ARG A 16 11.73 -2.80 8.41
C ARG A 16 10.54 -1.87 8.62
N GLN A 17 10.33 -0.88 7.74
CA GLN A 17 9.26 0.09 7.91
C GLN A 17 8.30 0.01 6.73
N LEU A 18 7.02 -0.14 7.04
CA LEU A 18 5.95 -0.24 6.04
C LEU A 18 5.95 0.96 5.09
N ARG A 19 6.20 2.18 5.60
CA ARG A 19 6.27 3.42 4.77
C ARG A 19 7.26 3.34 3.61
N TYR A 20 8.36 2.60 3.75
CA TYR A 20 9.41 2.49 2.74
C TYR A 20 9.23 1.28 1.84
N ALA A 21 8.57 0.24 2.36
CA ALA A 21 8.34 -0.99 1.63
C ALA A 21 7.52 -0.77 0.34
N GLY A 22 6.42 -0.03 0.43
CA GLY A 22 5.54 0.24 -0.71
C GLY A 22 6.23 0.93 -1.88
N PRO A 23 6.84 2.11 -1.68
CA PRO A 23 7.56 2.80 -2.76
C PRO A 23 8.70 1.98 -3.35
N GLN A 24 9.37 1.14 -2.55
CA GLN A 24 10.44 0.28 -3.06
C GLN A 24 9.89 -0.86 -3.92
N ALA A 25 8.82 -1.52 -3.50
CA ALA A 25 8.12 -2.52 -4.29
C ALA A 25 7.58 -1.93 -5.60
N LEU A 26 7.04 -0.71 -5.57
CA LEU A 26 6.56 0.00 -6.75
C LEU A 26 7.70 0.33 -7.74
N LYS A 27 8.86 0.76 -7.24
CA LYS A 27 10.04 1.03 -8.10
C LYS A 27 10.54 -0.24 -8.78
N ASP A 28 10.58 -1.35 -8.05
CA ASP A 28 10.96 -2.66 -8.57
C ASP A 28 9.95 -3.16 -9.61
N LEU A 29 8.65 -2.98 -9.35
CA LEU A 29 7.57 -3.40 -10.25
C LEU A 29 7.53 -2.60 -11.57
N PHE A 30 7.66 -1.28 -11.48
CA PHE A 30 7.55 -0.41 -12.65
C PHE A 30 8.88 -0.16 -13.38
N GLY A 31 10.01 -0.66 -12.88
CA GLY A 31 11.29 -0.60 -13.58
C GLY A 31 11.70 0.80 -14.06
N GLY A 32 12.11 1.70 -13.16
CA GLY A 32 12.86 2.94 -13.42
C GLY A 32 12.20 4.06 -14.26
N GLY A 33 11.31 3.76 -15.21
CA GLY A 33 10.81 4.71 -16.23
C GLY A 33 9.46 5.34 -15.95
N HIS A 34 8.71 4.88 -14.94
CA HIS A 34 7.34 5.34 -14.67
C HIS A 34 7.24 6.22 -13.40
N TYR A 35 8.07 7.27 -13.31
CA TYR A 35 8.12 8.12 -12.12
C TYR A 35 6.75 8.71 -11.72
N GLY A 36 5.94 9.16 -12.68
CA GLY A 36 4.60 9.69 -12.40
C GLY A 36 3.66 8.65 -11.79
N THR A 37 3.67 7.43 -12.34
CA THR A 37 2.88 6.30 -11.83
C THR A 37 3.37 5.90 -10.43
N VAL A 38 4.68 5.74 -10.25
CA VAL A 38 5.29 5.38 -8.97
C VAL A 38 4.99 6.44 -7.91
N LYS A 39 5.04 7.73 -8.25
CA LYS A 39 4.70 8.81 -7.33
C LYS A 39 3.24 8.71 -6.89
N ALA A 40 2.30 8.61 -7.83
CA ALA A 40 0.88 8.54 -7.51
C ALA A 40 0.53 7.30 -6.65
N HIS A 41 1.17 6.16 -6.91
CA HIS A 41 0.98 4.96 -6.07
C HIS A 41 1.68 5.07 -4.71
N SER A 42 2.83 5.76 -4.64
CA SER A 42 3.51 6.01 -3.38
C SER A 42 2.71 6.95 -2.47
N ASP A 43 2.09 8.00 -3.02
CA ASP A 43 1.17 8.88 -2.27
C ASP A 43 0.00 8.08 -1.68
N ARG A 44 -0.63 7.19 -2.48
CA ARG A 44 -1.69 6.27 -2.01
C ARG A 44 -1.20 5.34 -0.90
N TRP A 45 -0.02 4.75 -1.08
CA TRP A 45 0.58 3.89 -0.07
C TRP A 45 0.82 4.64 1.24
N LEU A 46 1.32 5.87 1.18
CA LEU A 46 1.54 6.66 2.38
C LEU A 46 0.24 7.00 3.11
N ALA A 47 -0.86 7.26 2.38
CA ALA A 47 -2.18 7.44 2.97
C ALA A 47 -2.65 6.17 3.69
N PHE A 48 -2.48 5.00 3.07
CA PHE A 48 -2.77 3.71 3.71
C PHE A 48 -1.94 3.49 4.97
N VAL A 49 -0.62 3.72 4.92
CA VAL A 49 0.27 3.56 6.08
C VAL A 49 -0.06 4.54 7.20
N ARG A 50 -0.55 5.74 6.88
CA ARG A 50 -1.05 6.69 7.90
C ARG A 50 -2.29 6.14 8.59
N TRP A 51 -3.26 5.63 7.83
CA TRP A 51 -4.42 4.96 8.40
C TRP A 51 -4.03 3.73 9.21
N CYS A 52 -3.10 2.89 8.76
CA CYS A 52 -2.65 1.75 9.56
C CYS A 52 -2.09 2.14 10.94
N ARG A 53 -1.69 3.40 11.14
CA ARG A 53 -1.14 3.91 12.40
C ARG A 53 -2.11 4.82 13.16
N SER A 54 -3.31 5.06 12.63
CA SER A 54 -4.38 5.78 13.34
C SER A 54 -5.12 4.86 14.31
N GLU A 55 -6.01 5.45 15.11
CA GLU A 55 -6.81 4.70 16.09
C GLU A 55 -7.76 3.68 15.42
N ASP A 56 -8.28 4.01 14.23
CA ASP A 56 -9.10 3.09 13.42
C ASP A 56 -8.28 2.06 12.62
N GLY A 57 -6.96 2.11 12.73
CA GLY A 57 -6.03 1.28 11.95
C GLY A 57 -5.55 0.04 12.70
N PRO A 58 -5.12 -1.01 11.98
CA PRO A 58 -4.65 -2.24 12.60
C PRO A 58 -3.28 -2.17 13.31
N GLY A 59 -2.51 -1.08 13.15
CA GLY A 59 -1.21 -0.91 13.80
C GLY A 59 -0.05 -1.69 13.19
N PHE A 60 -0.23 -2.32 12.02
CA PHE A 60 0.79 -3.19 11.43
C PHE A 60 2.01 -2.42 10.91
N ASN A 61 3.20 -3.02 11.05
CA ASN A 61 4.46 -2.52 10.50
C ASN A 61 5.10 -3.48 9.48
N ASP A 62 4.44 -4.61 9.21
CA ASP A 62 4.85 -5.61 8.24
C ASP A 62 3.76 -5.80 7.18
N ALA A 63 4.10 -5.57 5.91
CA ALA A 63 3.20 -5.69 4.77
C ALA A 63 2.62 -7.11 4.62
N ARG A 64 3.29 -8.13 5.16
CA ARG A 64 2.81 -9.52 5.15
C ARG A 64 1.55 -9.73 6.00
N GLN A 65 1.25 -8.80 6.90
CA GLN A 65 0.03 -8.84 7.73
C GLN A 65 -1.17 -8.22 7.02
N ILE A 66 -0.98 -7.60 5.85
CA ILE A 66 -2.08 -7.01 5.08
C ILE A 66 -2.87 -8.15 4.46
N ASP A 67 -4.09 -8.34 4.94
CA ASP A 67 -5.02 -9.32 4.42
C ASP A 67 -6.21 -8.64 3.71
N ARG A 68 -7.12 -9.46 3.16
CA ARG A 68 -8.35 -8.98 2.52
C ARG A 68 -9.22 -8.15 3.45
N GLN A 69 -9.37 -8.54 4.72
CA GLN A 69 -10.15 -7.80 5.70
C GLN A 69 -9.56 -6.42 5.96
N THR A 70 -8.24 -6.31 6.04
CA THR A 70 -7.52 -5.03 6.17
C THR A 70 -7.85 -4.08 5.01
N LEU A 71 -7.94 -4.60 3.79
CA LEU A 71 -8.32 -3.80 2.61
C LEU A 71 -9.79 -3.38 2.61
N LEU A 72 -10.69 -4.23 3.11
CA LEU A 72 -12.11 -3.90 3.27
C LEU A 72 -12.31 -2.80 4.31
N ASP A 73 -11.58 -2.89 5.42
CA ASP A 73 -11.64 -1.91 6.51
C ASP A 73 -11.14 -0.53 6.03
N TYR A 74 -10.00 -0.51 5.33
CA TYR A 74 -9.49 0.71 4.71
C TYR A 74 -10.47 1.31 3.68
N ALA A 75 -11.17 0.48 2.90
CA ALA A 75 -12.19 0.94 1.97
C ALA A 75 -13.39 1.56 2.70
N GLY A 76 -13.78 1.00 3.86
CA GLY A 76 -14.78 1.59 4.76
C GLY A 76 -14.34 2.96 5.26
N HIS A 77 -13.13 3.06 5.78
CA HIS A 77 -12.53 4.30 6.26
C HIS A 77 -12.46 5.38 5.16
N LEU A 78 -12.07 5.00 3.93
CA LEU A 78 -12.08 5.92 2.79
C LEU A 78 -13.48 6.41 2.43
N ARG A 79 -14.51 5.55 2.54
CA ARG A 79 -15.90 5.95 2.30
C ARG A 79 -16.36 6.99 3.32
N GLU A 80 -16.05 6.76 4.60
CA GLU A 80 -16.39 7.71 5.67
C GLU A 80 -15.70 9.06 5.46
N GLN A 81 -14.43 9.09 5.07
CA GLN A 81 -13.72 10.34 4.74
C GLN A 81 -14.31 11.08 3.53
N VAL A 82 -14.78 10.35 2.51
CA VAL A 82 -15.45 10.94 1.34
C VAL A 82 -16.81 11.51 1.75
N GLU A 83 -17.57 10.82 2.60
CA GLU A 83 -18.85 11.30 3.12
C GLU A 83 -18.70 12.53 4.03
N GLN A 84 -17.57 12.64 4.75
CA GLN A 84 -17.19 13.82 5.54
C GLN A 84 -16.73 15.02 4.69
N GLY A 85 -16.59 14.86 3.36
CA GLY A 85 -16.21 15.93 2.44
C GLY A 85 -14.71 16.23 2.36
N GLU A 86 -13.86 15.42 3.01
CA GLU A 86 -12.40 15.62 3.10
C GLU A 86 -11.63 15.07 1.88
N LEU A 87 -12.27 14.26 1.02
CA LEU A 87 -11.63 13.64 -0.15
C LEU A 87 -12.39 13.92 -1.45
N ALA A 88 -11.89 14.90 -2.22
CA ALA A 88 -12.26 15.04 -3.62
C ALA A 88 -11.86 13.78 -4.40
N ILE A 89 -12.85 13.17 -5.04
CA ILE A 89 -12.78 11.95 -5.84
C ILE A 89 -11.69 12.05 -6.91
N ALA A 90 -10.48 11.53 -6.63
CA ALA A 90 -9.46 11.31 -7.66
C ALA A 90 -8.64 10.02 -7.46
N THR A 91 -8.74 9.35 -6.31
CA THR A 91 -7.65 8.44 -5.87
C THR A 91 -8.11 7.14 -5.22
N ALA A 92 -9.41 6.87 -5.05
CA ALA A 92 -9.91 5.60 -4.51
C ALA A 92 -10.08 4.53 -5.60
N ARG A 93 -8.97 4.05 -6.20
CA ARG A 93 -9.00 2.81 -7.00
C ARG A 93 -8.16 1.75 -6.29
N LEU A 94 -8.83 1.00 -5.41
CA LEU A 94 -8.31 -0.15 -4.66
C LEU A 94 -7.76 -1.26 -5.58
N SER A 95 -8.20 -1.28 -6.85
CA SER A 95 -7.86 -2.31 -7.84
C SER A 95 -6.35 -2.44 -8.13
N THR A 96 -5.57 -1.35 -8.07
CA THR A 96 -4.15 -1.42 -8.45
C THR A 96 -3.23 -1.89 -7.33
N LEU A 97 -3.60 -1.64 -6.07
CA LEU A 97 -2.91 -2.24 -4.92
C LEU A 97 -3.16 -3.75 -4.88
N ASN A 98 -4.37 -4.19 -5.25
CA ASN A 98 -4.75 -5.60 -5.28
C ASN A 98 -3.93 -6.40 -6.31
N CYS A 99 -3.82 -5.92 -7.56
CA CYS A 99 -3.04 -6.63 -8.61
C CYS A 99 -1.52 -6.62 -8.39
N SER A 100 -0.99 -5.69 -7.58
CA SER A 100 0.46 -5.58 -7.38
C SER A 100 0.98 -6.44 -6.22
N TRP A 101 0.12 -6.81 -5.26
CA TRP A 101 0.53 -7.52 -4.04
C TRP A 101 -0.04 -8.94 -3.91
N LEU A 102 -1.22 -9.24 -4.47
CA LEU A 102 -1.83 -10.58 -4.35
C LEU A 102 -1.34 -11.59 -5.41
N GLU A 103 -0.65 -11.15 -6.45
CA GLU A 103 -0.20 -12.01 -7.56
C GLU A 103 1.33 -12.19 -7.60
N CYS A 104 2.02 -11.89 -6.51
CA CYS A 104 3.48 -11.98 -6.41
C CYS A 104 3.93 -12.97 -5.33
#